data_AF-A0A8J6SER2-F1
#
_entry.id   AF-A0A8J6SER2-F1
#
_cell.length_a   1.000
_cell.length_b   1.000
_cell.length_c   1.000
_cell.angle_alpha   90.00
_cell.angle_beta   90.00
_cell.angle_gamma   90.00
#
_symmetry.space_group_name_H-M   'P 1'
#
loop_
_entity.id
_entity.type
_entity.pdbx_description
1 polymer ?
#
loop_
_entity_poly.entity_id
_entity_poly.type
_entity_poly.pdbx_seq_one_letter_code
_entity_poly.pdbx_strand_id
1 'polypeptide(L)'
;MSLKENEMLEQIAQLIASLPSDYLLQPDLMTDDQLSEWHESRNTQLLIAECWKAKFITKQGDPIAEARDRKEISQHNHDLINLTANRYKAQWEFIESVEKYVRKGNSEPQHLLSFAESQPKTVIQLWHRNIKLFSRQEYPFKSAYELFKETLVEEIDGRFLWCRKDYYVVTTKKWREATKQLSKILEEETYDEINSHFNSVKSQKLISKLGRHNLDFSWLDMTLFVGELAAVNAPLLKNKLINFKQSLSNCLKLATTASRELRGFQWKKGKVVYASKKGGVYPEI
;
A
#
# COMPACT_ATOMS: atom_id res chain seq x y z
N MET A 1 -8.21 24.16 12.93
CA MET A 1 -7.94 22.77 13.32
C MET A 1 -8.37 22.62 14.76
N SER A 2 -9.18 21.62 15.07
CA SER A 2 -9.58 21.37 16.46
C SER A 2 -8.43 20.71 17.24
N LEU A 3 -8.45 20.79 18.57
CA LEU A 3 -7.45 20.12 19.42
C LEU A 3 -7.40 18.61 19.14
N LYS A 4 -8.57 17.96 19.02
CA LYS A 4 -8.70 16.53 18.71
C LYS A 4 -8.15 16.17 17.33
N GLU A 5 -8.31 17.06 16.36
CA GLU A 5 -7.77 16.87 15.01
C GLU A 5 -6.24 16.94 15.03
N ASN A 6 -5.66 17.92 15.75
CA ASN A 6 -4.21 17.99 15.95
C ASN A 6 -3.66 16.74 16.65
N GLU A 7 -4.31 16.29 17.73
CA GLU A 7 -3.91 15.07 18.46
C GLU A 7 -3.89 13.85 17.55
N MET A 8 -4.92 13.68 16.70
CA MET A 8 -4.98 12.59 15.72
C MET A 8 -3.87 12.67 14.68
N LEU A 9 -3.57 13.86 14.16
CA LEU A 9 -2.48 14.05 13.20
C LEU A 9 -1.11 13.76 13.81
N GLU A 10 -0.88 14.13 15.07
CA GLU A 10 0.33 13.76 15.81
C GLU A 10 0.42 12.26 16.03
N GLN A 11 -0.70 11.61 16.39
CA GLN A 11 -0.76 10.16 16.58
C GLN A 11 -0.44 9.40 15.29
N ILE A 12 -0.88 9.91 14.13
CA ILE A 12 -0.52 9.36 12.82
C ILE A 12 0.97 9.59 12.51
N ALA A 13 1.50 10.77 12.80
CA ALA A 13 2.92 11.06 12.59
C ALA A 13 3.82 10.12 13.41
N GLN A 14 3.45 9.87 14.68
CA GLN A 14 4.14 8.93 15.56
C GLN A 14 4.05 7.50 15.05
N LEU A 15 2.88 7.08 14.56
CA LEU A 15 2.71 5.78 13.94
C LEU A 15 3.62 5.61 12.73
N ILE A 16 3.62 6.56 11.79
CA ILE A 16 4.50 6.51 10.60
C ILE A 16 5.96 6.38 11.05
N ALA A 17 6.41 7.23 11.97
CA ALA A 17 7.78 7.22 12.50
C ALA A 17 8.16 5.92 13.23
N SER A 18 7.19 5.10 13.65
CA SER A 18 7.39 3.82 14.34
C SER A 18 7.47 2.61 13.42
N LEU A 19 7.30 2.80 12.11
CA LEU A 19 7.35 1.71 11.12
C LEU A 19 8.71 1.68 10.39
N PRO A 20 9.20 0.50 9.93
CA PRO A 20 8.71 -0.82 10.28
C PRO A 20 8.78 -1.06 11.79
N SER A 21 7.91 -1.94 12.28
CA SER A 21 7.77 -2.18 13.71
C SER A 21 9.04 -2.77 14.33
N ASP A 22 9.34 -2.37 15.57
CA ASP A 22 10.54 -2.81 16.28
C ASP A 22 10.56 -4.32 16.58
N TYR A 23 9.40 -5.00 16.62
CA TYR A 23 9.36 -6.47 16.79
C TYR A 23 9.99 -7.22 15.60
N LEU A 24 10.10 -6.58 14.43
CA LEU A 24 10.79 -7.08 13.25
C LEU A 24 12.29 -6.85 13.30
N LEU A 25 12.80 -6.11 14.28
CA LEU A 25 14.23 -5.96 14.50
C LEU A 25 14.68 -7.02 15.50
N GLN A 26 15.36 -8.05 14.99
CA GLN A 26 15.93 -9.14 15.79
C GLN A 26 17.38 -9.33 15.34
N PRO A 27 18.33 -8.49 15.80
CA PRO A 27 19.67 -8.41 15.22
C PRO A 27 20.41 -9.75 15.19
N ASP A 28 20.23 -10.58 16.23
CA ASP A 28 20.87 -11.88 16.34
C ASP A 28 20.32 -12.94 15.35
N LEU A 29 19.18 -12.67 14.72
CA LEU A 29 18.49 -13.57 13.80
C LEU A 29 18.46 -13.03 12.36
N MET A 30 19.19 -11.94 12.10
CA MET A 30 19.14 -11.22 10.82
C MET A 30 20.52 -11.18 10.17
N THR A 31 20.53 -11.21 8.84
CA THR A 31 21.74 -10.93 8.06
C THR A 31 22.01 -9.42 8.02
N ASP A 32 23.23 -9.03 7.68
CA ASP A 32 23.59 -7.61 7.47
C ASP A 32 22.69 -6.93 6.44
N ASP A 33 22.34 -7.62 5.35
CA ASP A 33 21.44 -7.09 4.31
C ASP A 33 20.03 -6.85 4.84
N GLN A 34 19.50 -7.74 5.68
CA GLN A 34 18.18 -7.59 6.30
C GLN A 34 18.16 -6.45 7.32
N LEU A 35 19.25 -6.29 8.08
CA LEU A 35 19.42 -5.16 9.00
C LEU A 35 19.49 -3.84 8.23
N SER A 36 20.27 -3.80 7.14
CA SER A 36 20.37 -2.62 6.28
C SER A 36 19.02 -2.24 5.68
N GLU A 37 18.25 -3.20 5.14
CA GLU A 37 16.90 -2.94 4.60
C GLU A 37 15.95 -2.44 5.70
N TRP A 38 16.03 -2.98 6.92
CA TRP A 38 15.20 -2.52 8.04
C TRP A 38 15.51 -1.07 8.38
N HIS A 39 16.80 -0.72 8.52
CA HIS A 39 17.25 0.63 8.83
C HIS A 39 16.93 1.63 7.71
N GLU A 40 17.11 1.26 6.45
CA GLU A 40 16.75 2.11 5.31
C GLU A 40 15.24 2.38 5.26
N SER A 41 14.43 1.34 5.48
CA SER A 41 12.98 1.46 5.56
C SER A 41 12.55 2.35 6.73
N ARG A 42 13.16 2.17 7.92
CA ARG A 42 12.89 2.99 9.11
C ARG A 42 13.24 4.46 8.89
N ASN A 43 14.42 4.74 8.33
CA ASN A 43 14.84 6.10 8.00
C ASN A 43 13.88 6.76 7.01
N THR A 44 13.41 6.02 6.01
CA THR A 44 12.40 6.52 5.06
C THR A 44 11.11 6.90 5.78
N GLN A 45 10.61 6.07 6.71
CA GLN A 45 9.39 6.41 7.44
C GLN A 45 9.58 7.61 8.39
N LEU A 46 10.75 7.77 9.00
CA LEU A 46 11.07 8.98 9.79
C LEU A 46 10.95 10.26 8.95
N LEU A 47 11.54 10.26 7.74
CA LEU A 47 11.44 11.38 6.81
C LEU A 47 10.00 11.63 6.33
N ILE A 48 9.20 10.57 6.11
CA ILE A 48 7.78 10.72 5.77
C ILE A 48 7.00 11.34 6.95
N ALA A 49 7.30 10.94 8.19
CA ALA A 49 6.67 11.52 9.37
C ALA A 49 7.03 13.00 9.56
N GLU A 50 8.26 13.41 9.25
CA GLU A 50 8.66 14.82 9.23
C GLU A 50 7.89 15.61 8.17
N CYS A 51 7.81 15.09 6.94
CA CYS A 51 6.96 15.65 5.88
C CYS A 51 5.50 15.80 6.32
N TRP A 52 4.94 14.78 6.98
CA TRP A 52 3.59 14.82 7.51
C TRP A 52 3.40 15.95 8.51
N LYS A 53 4.28 16.04 9.53
CA LYS A 53 4.20 17.07 10.56
C LYS A 53 4.28 18.46 9.95
N ALA A 54 5.26 18.68 9.07
CA ALA A 54 5.45 19.97 8.42
C ALA A 54 4.25 20.40 7.59
N LYS A 55 3.64 19.48 6.84
CA LYS A 55 2.49 19.80 5.97
C LYS A 55 1.19 20.01 6.73
N PHE A 56 0.89 19.10 7.66
CA PHE A 56 -0.46 18.96 8.20
C PHE A 56 -0.61 19.48 9.62
N ILE A 57 0.49 19.68 10.35
CA ILE A 57 0.47 20.14 11.74
C ILE A 57 1.06 21.54 11.87
N THR A 58 2.35 21.70 11.56
CA THR A 58 3.07 22.97 11.76
C THR A 58 2.94 23.92 10.57
N LYS A 59 2.60 23.41 9.38
CA LYS A 59 2.47 24.16 8.11
C LYS A 59 3.75 24.92 7.74
N GLN A 60 4.88 24.22 7.84
CA GLN A 60 6.22 24.73 7.55
C GLN A 60 6.76 24.09 6.28
N GLY A 61 7.61 24.82 5.54
CA GLY A 61 8.04 24.58 4.16
C GLY A 61 8.42 23.14 3.78
N ASP A 62 9.70 22.90 3.49
CA ASP A 62 10.18 21.59 3.06
C ASP A 62 11.10 20.99 4.12
N PRO A 63 10.58 20.10 5.00
CA PRO A 63 11.32 19.66 6.19
C PRO A 63 12.49 18.73 5.88
N ILE A 64 12.54 18.16 4.68
CA ILE A 64 13.57 17.18 4.27
C ILE A 64 14.50 17.74 3.20
N ALA A 65 14.44 19.05 2.94
CA ALA A 65 15.33 19.72 1.99
C ALA A 65 16.80 19.58 2.39
N GLU A 66 17.12 19.68 3.70
CA GLU A 66 18.49 19.51 4.18
C GLU A 66 19.04 18.11 3.90
N ALA A 67 18.24 17.06 4.11
CA ALA A 67 18.64 15.68 3.82
C ALA A 67 18.96 15.49 2.32
N ARG A 68 18.21 16.15 1.44
CA ARG A 68 18.51 16.20 0.01
C ARG A 68 19.80 16.98 -0.26
N ASP A 69 19.96 18.15 0.34
CA ASP A 69 21.10 19.05 0.07
C ASP A 69 22.42 18.43 0.55
N ARG A 70 22.38 17.65 1.64
CA ARG A 70 23.48 16.81 2.15
C ARG A 70 23.69 15.52 1.36
N LYS A 71 22.86 15.25 0.34
CA LYS A 71 22.86 14.03 -0.49
C LYS A 71 22.64 12.74 0.30
N GLU A 72 21.98 12.82 1.45
CA GLU A 72 21.52 11.66 2.22
C GLU A 72 20.36 10.96 1.48
N ILE A 73 19.55 11.75 0.75
CA ILE A 73 18.52 11.26 -0.17
C ILE A 73 18.68 11.88 -1.55
N SER A 74 18.27 11.14 -2.59
CA SER A 74 18.17 11.67 -3.95
C SER A 74 16.97 12.60 -4.10
N GLN A 75 16.97 13.47 -5.11
CA GLN A 75 15.78 14.29 -5.48
C GLN A 75 14.56 13.40 -5.74
N HIS A 76 14.75 12.21 -6.32
CA HIS A 76 13.66 11.28 -6.56
C HIS A 76 13.06 10.75 -5.25
N ASN A 77 13.91 10.32 -4.31
CA ASN A 77 13.44 9.83 -3.01
C ASN A 77 12.76 10.94 -2.22
N HIS A 78 13.31 12.16 -2.29
CA HIS A 78 12.69 13.36 -1.75
C HIS A 78 11.26 13.54 -2.27
N ASP A 79 11.06 13.55 -3.59
CA ASP A 79 9.74 13.72 -4.20
C ASP A 79 8.78 12.58 -3.83
N LEU A 80 9.28 11.34 -3.75
CA LEU A 80 8.48 10.18 -3.38
C LEU A 80 8.06 10.21 -1.90
N ILE A 81 8.95 10.61 -0.98
CA ILE A 81 8.64 10.81 0.43
C ILE A 81 7.54 11.87 0.58
N ASN A 82 7.69 12.98 -0.14
CA ASN A 82 6.77 14.10 -0.12
C ASN A 82 5.37 13.71 -0.65
N LEU A 83 5.30 12.94 -1.75
CA LEU A 83 4.06 12.36 -2.26
C LEU A 83 3.46 11.31 -1.32
N THR A 84 4.30 10.50 -0.67
CA THR A 84 3.83 9.45 0.25
C THR A 84 3.13 10.04 1.46
N ALA A 85 3.64 11.14 2.02
CA ALA A 85 2.95 11.87 3.10
C ALA A 85 1.55 12.33 2.67
N ASN A 86 1.40 12.87 1.45
CA ASN A 86 0.10 13.27 0.91
C ASN A 86 -0.83 12.06 0.70
N ARG A 87 -0.29 10.94 0.21
CA ARG A 87 -1.04 9.69 0.04
C ARG A 87 -1.56 9.17 1.38
N TYR A 88 -0.72 9.12 2.42
CA TYR A 88 -1.16 8.73 3.76
C TYR A 88 -2.30 9.62 4.27
N LYS A 89 -2.27 10.92 3.93
CA LYS A 89 -3.34 11.84 4.33
C LYS A 89 -4.65 11.52 3.62
N ALA A 90 -4.60 11.27 2.31
CA ALA A 90 -5.76 10.85 1.54
C ALA A 90 -6.30 9.48 2.00
N GLN A 91 -5.41 8.54 2.34
CA GLN A 91 -5.76 7.24 2.90
C GLN A 91 -6.46 7.38 4.26
N TRP A 92 -5.94 8.21 5.17
CA TRP A 92 -6.57 8.49 6.46
C TRP A 92 -7.99 9.05 6.28
N GLU A 93 -8.15 10.08 5.44
CA GLU A 93 -9.45 10.72 5.22
C GLU A 93 -10.48 9.76 4.62
N PHE A 94 -10.03 8.90 3.70
CA PHE A 94 -10.85 7.84 3.14
C PHE A 94 -11.24 6.82 4.21
N ILE A 95 -10.27 6.31 4.98
CA ILE A 95 -10.49 5.31 6.03
C ILE A 95 -11.45 5.83 7.12
N GLU A 96 -11.25 7.07 7.58
CA GLU A 96 -12.13 7.75 8.53
C GLU A 96 -13.59 7.77 8.07
N SER A 97 -13.82 7.86 6.75
CA SER A 97 -15.18 7.96 6.19
C SER A 97 -15.81 6.60 5.87
N VAL A 98 -14.97 5.63 5.52
CA VAL A 98 -15.42 4.31 5.05
C VAL A 98 -15.56 3.30 6.19
N GLU A 99 -14.87 3.51 7.32
CA GLU A 99 -14.75 2.52 8.41
C GLU A 99 -16.10 1.94 8.84
N LYS A 100 -17.13 2.79 9.03
CA LYS A 100 -18.47 2.35 9.41
C LYS A 100 -19.09 1.35 8.43
N TYR A 101 -18.79 1.49 7.14
CA TYR A 101 -19.26 0.57 6.10
C TYR A 101 -18.45 -0.71 6.12
N VAL A 102 -17.14 -0.65 6.37
CA VAL A 102 -16.28 -1.84 6.54
C VAL A 102 -16.76 -2.67 7.73
N ARG A 103 -16.99 -2.02 8.88
CA ARG A 103 -17.53 -2.65 10.08
C ARG A 103 -18.87 -3.32 9.80
N LYS A 104 -19.82 -2.59 9.18
CA LYS A 104 -21.13 -3.13 8.82
C LYS A 104 -21.02 -4.31 7.83
N GLY A 105 -20.17 -4.17 6.81
CA GLY A 105 -19.95 -5.21 5.83
C GLY A 105 -19.35 -6.48 6.44
N ASN A 106 -18.52 -6.36 7.48
CA ASN A 106 -17.97 -7.50 8.20
C ASN A 106 -19.00 -8.17 9.10
N SER A 107 -19.84 -7.40 9.80
CA SER A 107 -20.91 -7.95 10.65
C SER A 107 -22.06 -8.56 9.85
N GLU A 108 -22.27 -8.10 8.61
CA GLU A 108 -23.37 -8.53 7.74
C GLU A 108 -22.84 -8.99 6.36
N PRO A 109 -21.98 -10.02 6.28
CA PRO A 109 -21.30 -10.39 5.04
C PRO A 109 -22.28 -10.89 3.97
N GLN A 110 -23.48 -11.33 4.37
CA GLN A 110 -24.55 -11.74 3.46
C GLN A 110 -25.01 -10.59 2.54
N HIS A 111 -25.00 -9.35 3.02
CA HIS A 111 -25.33 -8.19 2.18
C HIS A 111 -24.26 -7.95 1.11
N LEU A 112 -22.98 -8.10 1.46
CA LEU A 112 -21.87 -8.04 0.49
C LEU A 112 -21.93 -9.18 -0.52
N LEU A 113 -22.27 -10.40 -0.07
CA LEU A 113 -22.45 -11.56 -0.94
C LEU A 113 -23.61 -11.34 -1.92
N SER A 114 -24.78 -10.95 -1.43
CA SER A 114 -25.95 -10.67 -2.27
C SER A 114 -25.69 -9.57 -3.30
N PHE A 115 -24.95 -8.52 -2.93
CA PHE A 115 -24.54 -7.49 -3.88
C PHE A 115 -23.57 -8.06 -4.93
N ALA A 116 -22.53 -8.79 -4.50
CA ALA A 116 -21.56 -9.39 -5.42
C ALA A 116 -22.21 -10.38 -6.40
N GLU A 117 -23.17 -11.18 -5.92
CA GLU A 117 -23.93 -12.14 -6.73
C GLU A 117 -24.82 -11.47 -7.79
N SER A 118 -25.16 -10.18 -7.62
CA SER A 118 -25.88 -9.41 -8.64
C SER A 118 -24.96 -8.85 -9.75
N GLN A 119 -23.63 -9.00 -9.62
CA GLN A 119 -22.65 -8.55 -10.61
C GLN A 119 -22.32 -9.66 -11.64
N PRO A 120 -21.67 -9.35 -12.79
CA PRO A 120 -21.29 -10.36 -13.78
C PRO A 120 -20.39 -11.49 -13.21
N LYS A 121 -20.58 -12.74 -13.67
CA LYS A 121 -19.92 -13.98 -13.17
C LYS A 121 -18.40 -13.94 -13.04
N THR A 122 -17.71 -13.16 -13.86
CA THR A 122 -16.24 -13.01 -13.81
C THR A 122 -15.77 -12.08 -12.69
N VAL A 123 -16.58 -11.09 -12.31
CA VAL A 123 -16.39 -10.24 -11.12
C VAL A 123 -16.63 -11.09 -9.86
N ILE A 124 -17.69 -11.89 -9.86
CA ILE A 124 -18.08 -12.81 -8.78
C ILE A 124 -16.92 -13.68 -8.29
N GLN A 125 -16.08 -14.25 -9.16
CA GLN A 125 -15.04 -15.20 -8.72
C GLN A 125 -13.89 -14.56 -7.91
N LEU A 126 -13.43 -13.37 -8.28
CA LEU A 126 -12.39 -12.66 -7.52
C LEU A 126 -12.96 -12.17 -6.19
N TRP A 127 -14.21 -11.72 -6.22
CA TRP A 127 -14.91 -11.10 -5.10
C TRP A 127 -15.33 -12.16 -4.08
N HIS A 128 -15.79 -13.34 -4.51
CA HIS A 128 -16.11 -14.47 -3.63
C HIS A 128 -14.91 -14.90 -2.78
N ARG A 129 -13.69 -14.93 -3.34
CA ARG A 129 -12.51 -15.28 -2.55
C ARG A 129 -12.28 -14.27 -1.43
N ASN A 130 -12.34 -12.98 -1.74
CA ASN A 130 -12.12 -11.92 -0.77
C ASN A 130 -13.24 -11.84 0.26
N ILE A 131 -14.51 -11.92 -0.16
CA ILE A 131 -15.66 -11.91 0.75
C ILE A 131 -15.66 -13.15 1.65
N LYS A 132 -15.27 -14.32 1.13
CA LYS A 132 -15.14 -15.54 1.94
C LYS A 132 -13.99 -15.47 2.95
N LEU A 133 -12.88 -14.82 2.61
CA LEU A 133 -11.79 -14.58 3.56
C LEU A 133 -12.23 -13.55 4.60
N PHE A 134 -12.89 -12.48 4.16
CA PHE A 134 -13.40 -11.40 5.01
C PHE A 134 -14.47 -11.86 5.99
N SER A 135 -15.41 -12.71 5.57
CA SER A 135 -16.46 -13.24 6.45
C SER A 135 -15.94 -14.22 7.49
N ARG A 136 -14.70 -14.68 7.36
CA ARG A 136 -14.03 -15.53 8.34
C ARG A 136 -13.21 -14.74 9.36
N GLN A 137 -12.94 -13.46 9.08
CA GLN A 137 -12.21 -12.58 9.99
C GLN A 137 -13.22 -11.78 10.80
N GLU A 138 -13.14 -11.86 12.12
CA GLU A 138 -13.89 -10.93 12.98
C GLU A 138 -13.31 -9.51 12.81
N TYR A 139 -14.17 -8.49 12.73
CA TYR A 139 -13.75 -7.09 12.70
C TYR A 139 -13.10 -6.69 14.03
N PRO A 140 -11.76 -6.54 14.11
CA PRO A 140 -11.08 -6.41 15.39
C PRO A 140 -10.95 -4.94 15.83
N PHE A 141 -11.30 -3.99 14.95
CA PHE A 141 -11.01 -2.58 15.17
C PHE A 141 -12.12 -1.87 15.93
N LYS A 142 -11.73 -1.02 16.87
CA LYS A 142 -12.62 -0.16 17.65
C LYS A 142 -12.83 1.19 16.98
N SER A 143 -11.92 1.62 16.12
CA SER A 143 -11.92 2.94 15.48
C SER A 143 -11.33 2.92 14.07
N ALA A 144 -11.60 3.98 13.29
CA ALA A 144 -10.97 4.20 12.00
C ALA A 144 -9.44 4.33 12.10
N TYR A 145 -8.93 4.86 13.20
CA TYR A 145 -7.49 4.93 13.45
C TYR A 145 -6.87 3.54 13.54
N GLU A 146 -7.51 2.59 14.23
CA GLU A 146 -7.01 1.22 14.32
C GLU A 146 -7.02 0.51 12.96
N LEU A 147 -8.07 0.71 12.15
CA LEU A 147 -8.10 0.21 10.77
C LEU A 147 -6.99 0.85 9.92
N PHE A 148 -6.84 2.18 9.98
CA PHE A 148 -5.78 2.90 9.26
C PHE A 148 -4.39 2.39 9.67
N LYS A 149 -4.16 2.22 10.97
CA LYS A 149 -2.92 1.66 11.51
C LYS A 149 -2.62 0.30 10.91
N GLU A 150 -3.58 -0.61 10.91
CA GLU A 150 -3.38 -1.95 10.35
C GLU A 150 -3.03 -1.89 8.87
N THR A 151 -3.70 -1.03 8.09
CA THR A 151 -3.37 -0.89 6.66
C THR A 151 -1.95 -0.38 6.40
N LEU A 152 -1.40 0.47 7.29
CA LEU A 152 0.00 0.90 7.20
C LEU A 152 0.98 -0.19 7.62
N VAL A 153 0.65 -0.94 8.67
CA VAL A 153 1.45 -2.09 9.13
C VAL A 153 1.51 -3.14 8.01
N GLU A 154 0.38 -3.54 7.44
CA GLU A 154 0.32 -4.48 6.31
C GLU A 154 1.24 -4.05 5.15
N GLU A 155 1.25 -2.76 4.83
CA GLU A 155 2.05 -2.23 3.73
C GLU A 155 3.55 -2.25 4.05
N ILE A 156 3.95 -1.71 5.21
CA ILE A 156 5.36 -1.48 5.55
C ILE A 156 6.02 -2.72 6.15
N ASP A 157 5.42 -3.33 7.16
CA ASP A 157 5.91 -4.56 7.78
C ASP A 157 5.79 -5.72 6.79
N GLY A 158 4.67 -5.82 6.07
CA GLY A 158 4.46 -6.87 5.06
C GLY A 158 5.50 -6.84 3.93
N ARG A 159 5.92 -5.65 3.50
CA ARG A 159 7.03 -5.49 2.55
C ARG A 159 8.35 -5.97 3.15
N PHE A 160 8.63 -5.61 4.40
CA PHE A 160 9.85 -6.06 5.08
C PHE A 160 9.88 -7.59 5.23
N LEU A 161 8.76 -8.23 5.58
CA LEU A 161 8.68 -9.68 5.71
C LEU A 161 9.06 -10.45 4.43
N TRP A 162 9.05 -9.82 3.26
CA TRP A 162 9.56 -10.45 2.04
C TRP A 162 11.07 -10.68 2.07
N CYS A 163 11.86 -9.84 2.74
CA CYS A 163 13.31 -10.05 2.90
C CYS A 163 13.64 -11.20 3.87
N ARG A 164 12.67 -11.58 4.72
CA ARG A 164 12.78 -12.71 5.66
C ARG A 164 12.42 -14.06 5.05
N LYS A 165 11.84 -14.09 3.85
CA LYS A 165 11.55 -15.36 3.16
C LYS A 165 12.87 -16.02 2.72
N ASP A 166 12.93 -17.35 2.82
CA ASP A 166 14.07 -18.14 2.35
C ASP A 166 14.40 -17.87 0.88
N TYR A 167 13.37 -17.57 0.10
CA TYR A 167 13.49 -17.19 -1.29
C TYR A 167 12.35 -16.25 -1.72
N TYR A 168 12.70 -15.09 -2.28
CA TYR A 168 11.74 -14.18 -2.89
C TYR A 168 12.38 -13.39 -4.04
N VAL A 169 11.75 -13.39 -5.22
CA VAL A 169 12.30 -12.71 -6.41
C VAL A 169 11.53 -11.45 -6.71
N VAL A 170 12.23 -10.32 -6.76
CA VAL A 170 11.70 -9.04 -7.23
C VAL A 170 12.16 -8.81 -8.66
N THR A 171 11.30 -9.18 -9.61
CA THR A 171 11.56 -8.88 -11.03
C THR A 171 11.13 -7.44 -11.35
N THR A 172 12.07 -6.49 -11.33
CA THR A 172 11.81 -5.05 -11.59
C THR A 172 11.07 -4.80 -12.91
N LYS A 173 11.28 -5.65 -13.93
CA LYS A 173 10.52 -5.57 -15.20
C LYS A 173 9.05 -5.92 -15.02
N LYS A 174 8.71 -7.05 -14.37
CA LYS A 174 7.31 -7.43 -14.14
C LYS A 174 6.63 -6.47 -13.16
N TRP A 175 7.35 -6.03 -12.13
CA TRP A 175 6.87 -5.04 -11.19
C TRP A 175 6.53 -3.73 -11.90
N ARG A 176 7.42 -3.18 -12.72
CA ARG A 176 7.14 -1.97 -13.52
C ARG A 176 5.92 -2.12 -14.42
N GLU A 177 5.82 -3.26 -15.11
CA GLU A 177 4.69 -3.51 -15.99
C GLU A 177 3.38 -3.57 -15.21
N ALA A 178 3.38 -4.27 -14.09
CA ALA A 178 2.23 -4.40 -13.21
C ALA A 178 1.83 -3.06 -12.59
N THR A 179 2.79 -2.31 -12.05
CA THR A 179 2.55 -1.00 -11.44
C THR A 179 2.03 0.02 -12.47
N LYS A 180 2.55 0.03 -13.70
CA LYS A 180 2.01 0.88 -14.77
C LYS A 180 0.57 0.54 -15.12
N GLN A 181 0.24 -0.75 -15.17
CA GLN A 181 -1.13 -1.20 -15.42
C GLN A 181 -2.05 -0.80 -14.26
N LEU A 182 -1.59 -0.95 -13.02
CA LEU A 182 -2.35 -0.55 -11.83
C LEU A 182 -2.61 0.95 -11.78
N SER A 183 -1.58 1.80 -12.00
CA SER A 183 -1.75 3.25 -12.08
C SER A 183 -2.78 3.67 -13.13
N LYS A 184 -2.76 3.01 -14.28
CA LYS A 184 -3.71 3.27 -15.37
C LYS A 184 -5.15 2.92 -14.95
N ILE A 185 -5.34 1.77 -14.29
CA ILE A 185 -6.63 1.36 -13.74
C ILE A 185 -7.14 2.39 -12.72
N LEU A 186 -6.28 2.82 -11.79
CA LEU A 186 -6.66 3.80 -10.76
C LEU A 186 -7.04 5.18 -11.32
N GLU A 187 -6.59 5.52 -12.53
CA GLU A 187 -6.85 6.81 -13.19
C GLU A 187 -8.05 6.79 -14.13
N GLU A 188 -8.28 5.66 -14.81
CA GLU A 188 -9.34 5.49 -15.79
C GLU A 188 -10.67 5.05 -15.16
N GLU A 189 -10.68 4.59 -13.91
CA GLU A 189 -11.90 4.10 -13.27
C GLU A 189 -12.90 5.23 -12.93
N THR A 190 -13.81 5.51 -13.86
CA THR A 190 -15.17 5.95 -13.50
C THR A 190 -15.97 4.76 -12.96
N TYR A 191 -16.96 5.01 -12.09
CA TYR A 191 -17.74 3.95 -11.40
C TYR A 191 -18.36 2.93 -12.37
N ASP A 192 -18.76 3.34 -13.57
CA ASP A 192 -19.34 2.46 -14.60
C ASP A 192 -18.29 1.57 -15.31
N GLU A 193 -17.00 1.94 -15.26
CA GLU A 193 -15.92 1.24 -15.96
C GLU A 193 -15.19 0.20 -15.10
N ILE A 194 -15.23 0.34 -13.76
CA ILE A 194 -14.67 -0.62 -12.77
C ILE A 194 -15.18 -2.05 -13.08
N ASN A 195 -16.47 -2.19 -13.37
CA ASN A 195 -17.09 -3.47 -13.69
C ASN A 195 -16.63 -4.08 -15.03
N SER A 196 -16.16 -3.27 -15.98
CA SER A 196 -15.69 -3.75 -17.29
C SER A 196 -14.22 -4.20 -17.27
N HIS A 197 -13.38 -3.54 -16.48
CA HIS A 197 -11.93 -3.69 -16.57
C HIS A 197 -11.40 -4.92 -15.83
N PHE A 198 -12.01 -5.32 -14.71
CA PHE A 198 -11.67 -6.57 -14.02
C PHE A 198 -12.03 -7.84 -14.82
N ASN A 199 -12.90 -7.72 -15.84
CA ASN A 199 -13.24 -8.79 -16.78
C ASN A 199 -12.22 -8.98 -17.90
N SER A 200 -11.27 -8.05 -18.07
CA SER A 200 -10.32 -8.14 -19.17
C SER A 200 -9.21 -9.15 -18.84
N VAL A 201 -8.80 -9.92 -19.86
CA VAL A 201 -7.60 -10.80 -19.82
C VAL A 201 -6.35 -10.04 -19.30
N LYS A 202 -6.33 -8.71 -19.42
CA LYS A 202 -5.26 -7.85 -18.90
C LYS A 202 -5.22 -7.82 -17.37
N SER A 203 -6.38 -7.79 -16.70
CA SER A 203 -6.47 -7.76 -15.23
C SER A 203 -6.10 -9.12 -14.60
N GLN A 204 -6.47 -10.24 -15.22
CA GLN A 204 -6.00 -11.56 -14.79
C GLN A 204 -4.49 -11.75 -15.03
N LYS A 205 -3.96 -11.21 -16.14
CA LYS A 205 -2.50 -11.14 -16.39
C LYS A 205 -1.79 -10.24 -15.37
N LEU A 206 -2.42 -9.16 -14.92
CA LEU A 206 -1.89 -8.28 -13.87
C LEU A 206 -1.81 -9.02 -12.53
N ILE A 207 -2.88 -9.68 -12.11
CA ILE A 207 -2.97 -10.44 -10.86
C ILE A 207 -1.93 -11.58 -10.80
N SER A 208 -1.74 -12.30 -11.91
CA SER A 208 -0.70 -13.34 -12.00
C SER A 208 0.72 -12.76 -11.98
N LYS A 209 0.95 -11.58 -12.58
CA LYS A 209 2.26 -10.88 -12.55
C LYS A 209 2.60 -10.28 -11.19
N LEU A 210 1.60 -9.85 -10.42
CA LEU A 210 1.75 -9.32 -9.06
C LEU A 210 2.00 -10.40 -8.01
N GLY A 211 1.93 -11.69 -8.38
CA GLY A 211 2.12 -12.77 -7.41
C GLY A 211 0.97 -12.86 -6.39
N ARG A 212 -0.22 -12.36 -6.71
CA ARG A 212 -1.40 -12.28 -5.81
C ARG A 212 -1.86 -13.65 -5.27
N HIS A 213 -1.38 -14.76 -5.83
CA HIS A 213 -1.58 -16.09 -5.26
C HIS A 213 -0.90 -16.25 -3.89
N ASN A 214 0.12 -15.43 -3.60
CA ASN A 214 0.83 -15.34 -2.31
C ASN A 214 0.32 -14.21 -1.41
N LEU A 215 -0.69 -13.45 -1.85
CA LEU A 215 -1.31 -12.43 -1.01
C LEU A 215 -2.42 -13.10 -0.21
N ASP A 216 -2.19 -13.16 1.09
CA ASP A 216 -3.20 -13.44 2.09
C ASP A 216 -4.25 -12.31 2.13
N PHE A 217 -5.21 -12.42 3.03
CA PHE A 217 -6.18 -11.37 3.30
C PHE A 217 -5.47 -10.02 3.61
N SER A 218 -6.01 -8.91 3.10
CA SER A 218 -5.54 -7.55 3.41
C SER A 218 -6.72 -6.63 3.75
N TRP A 219 -6.62 -5.93 4.87
CA TRP A 219 -7.58 -4.93 5.31
C TRP A 219 -7.63 -3.73 4.36
N LEU A 220 -6.52 -3.34 3.74
CA LEU A 220 -6.52 -2.25 2.76
C LEU A 220 -7.34 -2.61 1.51
N ASP A 221 -7.11 -3.80 0.95
CA ASP A 221 -7.86 -4.31 -0.21
C ASP A 221 -9.36 -4.40 0.12
N MET A 222 -9.71 -4.89 1.32
CA MET A 222 -11.11 -4.95 1.76
C MET A 222 -11.73 -3.58 1.98
N THR A 223 -10.97 -2.63 2.51
CA THR A 223 -11.44 -1.27 2.77
C THR A 223 -11.71 -0.53 1.46
N LEU A 224 -10.83 -0.68 0.47
CA LEU A 224 -11.06 -0.19 -0.90
C LEU A 224 -12.32 -0.80 -1.51
N PHE A 225 -12.46 -2.12 -1.42
CA PHE A 225 -13.62 -2.85 -1.92
C PHE A 225 -14.93 -2.35 -1.32
N VAL A 226 -15.03 -2.30 0.01
CA VAL A 226 -16.26 -1.83 0.67
C VAL A 226 -16.50 -0.35 0.37
N GLY A 227 -15.44 0.44 0.25
CA GLY A 227 -15.52 1.84 -0.13
C GLY A 227 -16.09 2.06 -1.53
N GLU A 228 -15.71 1.25 -2.50
CA GLU A 228 -16.28 1.28 -3.86
C GLU A 228 -17.78 1.00 -3.84
N LEU A 229 -18.21 0.01 -3.05
CA LEU A 229 -19.63 -0.34 -2.89
C LEU A 229 -20.43 0.72 -2.15
N ALA A 230 -19.85 1.35 -1.13
CA ALA A 230 -20.53 2.39 -0.38
C ALA A 230 -20.57 3.73 -1.15
N ALA A 231 -19.57 4.01 -2.00
CA ALA A 231 -19.45 5.25 -2.76
C ALA A 231 -20.61 5.47 -3.77
N VAL A 232 -21.31 4.40 -4.17
CA VAL A 232 -22.51 4.43 -5.03
C VAL A 232 -23.56 5.39 -4.49
N ASN A 233 -23.80 5.29 -3.19
CA ASN A 233 -24.87 5.99 -2.50
C ASN A 233 -24.34 7.09 -1.57
N ALA A 234 -23.03 7.34 -1.57
CA ALA A 234 -22.36 8.30 -0.69
C ALA A 234 -21.38 9.20 -1.46
N PRO A 235 -21.83 10.33 -2.05
CA PRO A 235 -20.99 11.20 -2.88
C PRO A 235 -19.73 11.74 -2.17
N LEU A 236 -19.83 12.06 -0.88
CA LEU A 236 -18.68 12.53 -0.09
C LEU A 236 -17.61 11.43 0.07
N LEU A 237 -18.02 10.17 0.20
CA LEU A 237 -17.10 9.03 0.24
C LEU A 237 -16.44 8.82 -1.13
N LYS A 238 -17.20 8.97 -2.22
CA LYS A 238 -16.70 8.87 -3.59
C LYS A 238 -15.53 9.83 -3.83
N ASN A 239 -15.66 11.10 -3.42
CA ASN A 239 -14.57 12.08 -3.59
C ASN A 239 -13.30 11.70 -2.81
N LYS A 240 -13.45 11.20 -1.58
CA LYS A 240 -12.31 10.75 -0.77
C LYS A 240 -11.63 9.50 -1.34
N LEU A 241 -12.42 8.55 -1.86
CA LEU A 241 -11.91 7.37 -2.57
C LEU A 241 -11.13 7.77 -3.82
N ILE A 242 -11.67 8.68 -4.64
CA ILE A 242 -10.99 9.19 -5.85
C ILE A 242 -9.67 9.86 -5.47
N ASN A 243 -9.67 10.73 -4.45
CA ASN A 243 -8.46 11.40 -3.99
C ASN A 243 -7.39 10.39 -3.52
N PHE A 244 -7.81 9.36 -2.77
CA PHE A 244 -6.89 8.29 -2.37
C PHE A 244 -6.32 7.54 -3.59
N LYS A 245 -7.16 7.08 -4.53
CA LYS A 245 -6.72 6.39 -5.75
C LYS A 245 -5.74 7.23 -6.58
N GLN A 246 -6.02 8.53 -6.76
CA GLN A 246 -5.14 9.45 -7.48
C GLN A 246 -3.80 9.64 -6.78
N SER A 247 -3.80 9.84 -5.45
CA SER A 247 -2.57 9.99 -4.67
C SER A 247 -1.70 8.72 -4.72
N LEU A 248 -2.33 7.53 -4.68
CA LEU A 248 -1.66 6.25 -4.84
C LEU A 248 -1.07 6.11 -6.25
N SER A 249 -1.84 6.42 -7.29
CA SER A 249 -1.35 6.36 -8.67
C SER A 249 -0.12 7.25 -8.89
N ASN A 250 -0.11 8.46 -8.34
CA ASN A 250 1.01 9.38 -8.43
C ASN A 250 2.29 8.81 -7.78
N CYS A 251 2.16 8.22 -6.59
CA CYS A 251 3.29 7.54 -5.93
C CYS A 251 3.82 6.39 -6.80
N LEU A 252 2.93 5.56 -7.35
CA LEU A 252 3.27 4.42 -8.21
C LEU A 252 3.96 4.87 -9.51
N LYS A 253 3.46 5.92 -10.16
CA LYS A 253 4.09 6.51 -11.36
C LYS A 253 5.50 6.99 -11.08
N LEU A 254 5.71 7.68 -9.96
CA LEU A 254 7.03 8.15 -9.60
C LEU A 254 7.97 6.95 -9.31
N ALA A 255 7.54 6.01 -8.47
CA ALA A 255 8.33 4.82 -8.13
C ALA A 255 8.71 3.97 -9.38
N THR A 256 7.82 3.85 -10.37
CA THR A 256 8.16 3.16 -11.63
C THR A 256 9.22 3.88 -12.45
N THR A 257 9.35 5.21 -12.31
CA THR A 257 10.35 6.00 -13.02
C THR A 257 11.75 5.77 -12.43
N ALA A 258 11.90 5.75 -11.11
CA ALA A 258 13.19 5.38 -10.47
C ALA A 258 13.63 3.96 -10.81
N SER A 259 12.69 3.02 -10.85
CA SER A 259 13.01 1.62 -11.14
C SER A 259 13.48 1.36 -12.58
N ARG A 260 13.57 2.39 -13.44
CA ARG A 260 14.10 2.25 -14.81
C ARG A 260 15.57 1.85 -14.84
N GLU A 261 16.33 2.31 -13.85
CA GLU A 261 17.77 2.07 -13.74
C GLU A 261 18.10 0.90 -12.81
N LEU A 262 17.13 0.46 -12.01
CA LEU A 262 17.28 -0.64 -11.07
C LEU A 262 17.29 -2.00 -11.77
N ARG A 263 18.25 -2.84 -11.39
CA ARG A 263 18.27 -4.26 -11.76
C ARG A 263 17.24 -5.01 -10.92
N GLY A 264 16.75 -6.14 -11.45
CA GLY A 264 16.02 -7.10 -10.62
C GLY A 264 16.93 -7.61 -9.51
N PHE A 265 16.35 -8.01 -8.39
CA PHE A 265 17.08 -8.63 -7.31
C PHE A 265 16.24 -9.76 -6.72
N GLN A 266 16.89 -10.64 -5.97
CA GLN A 266 16.23 -11.67 -5.20
C GLN A 266 16.76 -11.64 -3.77
N TRP A 267 15.89 -11.95 -2.83
CA TRP A 267 16.26 -12.36 -1.49
C TRP A 267 16.49 -13.87 -1.51
N LYS A 268 17.66 -14.33 -1.08
CA LYS A 268 17.98 -15.74 -0.88
C LYS A 268 18.61 -15.91 0.48
N LYS A 269 17.91 -16.62 1.38
CA LYS A 269 18.32 -16.82 2.79
C LYS A 269 18.79 -15.52 3.46
N GLY A 270 17.99 -14.46 3.29
CA GLY A 270 18.29 -13.14 3.84
C GLY A 270 19.38 -12.33 3.13
N LYS A 271 19.97 -12.80 2.03
CA LYS A 271 20.92 -11.98 1.23
C LYS A 271 20.29 -11.44 -0.03
N VAL A 272 20.68 -10.23 -0.42
CA VAL A 272 20.31 -9.64 -1.71
C VAL A 272 21.26 -10.15 -2.79
N VAL A 273 20.70 -10.78 -3.82
CA VAL A 273 21.44 -11.22 -4.99
C VAL A 273 20.88 -10.52 -6.23
N TYR A 274 21.71 -9.79 -6.96
CA TYR A 274 21.27 -9.05 -8.13
C TYR A 274 21.04 -9.98 -9.33
N ALA A 275 19.93 -9.78 -10.03
CA ALA A 275 19.62 -10.46 -11.28
C ALA A 275 20.39 -9.84 -12.45
N SER A 276 20.74 -10.66 -13.44
CA SER A 276 21.27 -10.17 -14.72
C SER A 276 20.22 -9.32 -15.45
N LYS A 277 20.65 -8.39 -16.32
CA LYS A 277 19.78 -7.48 -17.11
C LYS A 277 18.65 -8.20 -17.90
N LYS A 278 18.75 -9.51 -18.14
CA LYS A 278 17.79 -10.30 -18.93
C LYS A 278 16.74 -11.05 -18.12
N GLY A 279 16.83 -11.06 -16.79
CA GLY A 279 15.90 -11.80 -15.93
C GLY A 279 16.21 -13.30 -15.94
N GLY A 280 16.62 -13.81 -14.79
CA GLY A 280 17.15 -15.15 -14.62
C GLY A 280 18.22 -15.11 -13.54
N VAL A 281 18.09 -16.02 -12.58
CA VAL A 281 19.08 -16.28 -11.53
C VAL A 281 19.73 -17.59 -11.92
N TYR A 282 21.05 -17.64 -11.97
CA TYR A 282 21.80 -18.88 -12.19
C TYR A 282 23.14 -18.83 -11.45
N PRO A 283 23.72 -20.01 -11.20
CA PRO A 283 23.85 -20.66 -9.89
C PRO A 283 24.90 -19.97 -9.01
N GLU A 284 24.86 -20.27 -7.70
CA GLU A 284 26.00 -20.00 -6.83
C GLU A 284 27.21 -20.78 -7.37
N ILE A 285 28.31 -20.08 -7.64
CA ILE A 285 29.63 -20.70 -7.80
C ILE A 285 30.10 -21.13 -6.41
#